data_AF-D9TQS2-F1
#
_entry.id   AF-D9TQS2-F1
#
_cell.length_a   1.000
_cell.length_b   1.000
_cell.length_c   1.000
_cell.angle_alpha   90.00
_cell.angle_beta   90.00
_cell.angle_gamma   90.00
#
_symmetry.space_group_name_H-M   'P 1'
#
loop_
_entity.id
_entity.type
_entity.pdbx_description
1 polymer ?
#
loop_
_entity_poly.entity_id
_entity_poly.type
_entity_poly.pdbx_seq_one_letter_code
_entity_poly.pdbx_strand_id
1 'polypeptide(L)'
;MKIFDISRNDDCICGSGKKYKKCCMNNIEEIKKTLTNSLSNEVNLFSDDVEFIKIVSILYGANLSEKNKSFKADKIVKLILETFETEDNYTNDDYIQFLRKMTRNIAEDKRLKKVRVPGDLLKDIEIGNELDVDNLLKEIVEENLVEEILLSIAFELQNFNFNEKEIKDLFLLIRISILDEYNTLVKVAIGATMIEIAKALEEIHAINGTKTMDKIYDIASKYPSFNEYLSSKMFDTITNDLAYVLDERIDIPFFIVYLFLLKFYHRILSSFLFDFKTPTEFYDSLFDEVLQNLLYKELIIYEKALKTILTSLELKSESINDEKVKMSFENVLSLLSLPINHWNMEIFEQIMKVNILRTLNNLPAKVEGIDKEVKLQDLISDEILDEYIVYLKKNGLEQIVDLFKKIYGDLKNTMSKISSDILANLDIKF
;
A
#
# COMPACT_ATOMS: atom_id res chain seq x y z
N MET A 1 -23.35 -2.68 -15.01
CA MET A 1 -22.34 -1.70 -14.51
C MET A 1 -21.55 -1.13 -15.68
N LYS A 2 -21.25 0.18 -15.72
CA LYS A 2 -20.23 0.75 -16.63
C LYS A 2 -18.95 0.92 -15.82
N ILE A 3 -17.80 0.69 -16.41
CA ILE A 3 -16.50 0.89 -15.76
C ILE A 3 -15.68 1.89 -16.57
N PHE A 4 -14.78 2.61 -15.92
CA PHE A 4 -13.98 3.69 -16.48
C PHE A 4 -14.83 4.83 -17.05
N ASP A 5 -15.82 5.34 -16.30
CA ASP A 5 -16.55 6.57 -16.66
C ASP A 5 -15.75 7.83 -16.29
N ILE A 6 -14.57 7.99 -16.91
CA ILE A 6 -13.59 9.02 -16.56
C ILE A 6 -13.91 10.31 -17.32
N SER A 7 -14.19 11.39 -16.60
CA SER A 7 -14.35 12.72 -17.17
C SER A 7 -13.01 13.34 -17.57
N ARG A 8 -13.05 14.25 -18.55
CA ARG A 8 -11.85 14.89 -19.13
C ARG A 8 -10.95 15.58 -18.09
N ASN A 9 -11.53 16.06 -16.99
CA ASN A 9 -10.83 16.81 -15.94
C ASN A 9 -10.52 15.96 -14.70
N ASP A 10 -10.85 14.68 -14.74
CA ASP A 10 -10.54 13.76 -13.65
C ASP A 10 -9.06 13.41 -13.66
N ASP A 11 -8.59 12.86 -12.55
CA ASP A 11 -7.22 12.38 -12.46
C ASP A 11 -7.04 11.17 -13.37
N CYS A 12 -5.88 11.08 -13.99
CA CYS A 12 -5.63 10.05 -14.99
C CYS A 12 -5.44 8.69 -14.32
N ILE A 13 -6.13 7.67 -14.83
CA ILE A 13 -6.04 6.25 -14.41
C ILE A 13 -4.64 5.61 -14.44
N CYS A 14 -3.64 6.30 -14.99
CA CYS A 14 -2.26 5.83 -14.94
C CYS A 14 -1.50 6.29 -13.67
N GLY A 15 -2.15 7.01 -12.75
CA GLY A 15 -1.53 7.48 -11.51
C GLY A 15 -0.50 8.60 -11.68
N SER A 16 -0.41 9.23 -12.86
CA SER A 16 0.60 10.28 -13.13
C SER A 16 0.39 11.61 -12.40
N GLY A 17 -0.72 11.77 -11.67
CA GLY A 17 -1.15 13.05 -11.08
C GLY A 17 -1.57 14.11 -12.10
N LYS A 18 -1.60 13.79 -13.40
CA LYS A 18 -2.10 14.67 -14.47
C LYS A 18 -3.58 14.44 -14.70
N LYS A 19 -4.26 15.45 -15.23
CA LYS A 19 -5.65 15.30 -15.71
C LYS A 19 -5.74 14.36 -16.91
N TYR A 20 -6.80 13.56 -16.98
CA TYR A 20 -7.01 12.53 -18.01
C TYR A 20 -6.81 13.05 -19.44
N LYS A 21 -7.42 14.21 -19.77
CA LYS A 21 -7.27 14.87 -21.09
C LYS A 21 -5.84 15.26 -21.48
N LYS A 22 -4.95 15.43 -20.49
CA LYS A 22 -3.55 15.81 -20.69
C LYS A 22 -2.60 14.61 -20.63
N CYS A 23 -3.14 13.40 -20.50
CA CYS A 23 -2.37 12.18 -20.33
C CYS A 23 -2.88 11.08 -21.27
N CYS A 24 -3.64 10.10 -20.78
CA CYS A 24 -3.97 8.89 -21.55
C CYS A 24 -5.14 9.06 -22.54
N MET A 25 -5.99 10.10 -22.38
CA MET A 25 -7.24 10.24 -23.14
C MET A 25 -7.04 10.13 -24.66
N ASN A 26 -6.10 10.91 -25.22
CA ASN A 26 -5.90 10.95 -26.68
C ASN A 26 -5.50 9.57 -27.24
N ASN A 27 -4.60 8.86 -26.56
CA ASN A 27 -4.13 7.54 -27.00
C ASN A 27 -5.24 6.48 -26.90
N ILE A 28 -5.98 6.47 -25.79
CA ILE A 28 -7.10 5.56 -25.58
C ILE A 28 -8.20 5.80 -26.61
N GLU A 29 -8.55 7.06 -26.88
CA GLU A 29 -9.57 7.42 -27.90
C GLU A 29 -9.12 7.05 -29.32
N GLU A 30 -7.85 7.23 -29.65
CA GLU A 30 -7.30 6.84 -30.95
C GLU A 30 -7.33 5.32 -31.17
N ILE A 31 -6.89 4.54 -30.17
CA ILE A 31 -6.97 3.08 -30.20
C ILE A 31 -8.43 2.62 -30.31
N LYS A 32 -9.32 3.18 -29.50
CA LYS A 32 -10.76 2.86 -29.53
C LYS A 32 -11.35 3.09 -30.91
N LYS A 33 -11.12 4.26 -31.50
CA LYS A 33 -11.59 4.60 -32.85
C LYS A 33 -11.05 3.62 -33.89
N THR A 34 -9.77 3.27 -33.79
CA THR A 34 -9.10 2.34 -34.73
C THR A 34 -9.69 0.94 -34.64
N LEU A 35 -9.87 0.42 -33.43
CA LEU A 35 -10.47 -0.89 -33.19
C LEU A 35 -11.94 -0.93 -33.64
N THR A 36 -12.75 0.05 -33.24
CA THR A 36 -14.16 0.13 -33.64
C THR A 36 -14.33 0.15 -35.15
N ASN A 37 -13.59 1.02 -35.86
CA ASN A 37 -13.69 1.10 -37.32
C ASN A 37 -13.27 -0.20 -38.01
N SER A 38 -12.24 -0.87 -37.51
CA SER A 38 -11.75 -2.12 -38.10
C SER A 38 -12.76 -3.25 -37.89
N LEU A 39 -13.28 -3.40 -36.67
CA LEU A 39 -14.23 -4.45 -36.31
C LEU A 39 -15.61 -4.25 -36.93
N SER A 40 -16.09 -3.00 -37.05
CA SER A 40 -17.38 -2.70 -37.71
C SER A 40 -17.42 -3.06 -39.20
N ASN A 41 -16.26 -3.26 -39.84
CA ASN A 41 -16.21 -3.75 -41.21
C ASN A 41 -16.36 -5.28 -41.30
N GLU A 42 -16.15 -6.00 -40.21
CA GLU A 42 -16.17 -7.47 -40.17
C GLU A 42 -17.40 -8.02 -39.46
N VAL A 43 -17.86 -7.36 -38.39
CA VAL A 43 -18.99 -7.80 -37.56
C VAL A 43 -19.89 -6.63 -37.15
N ASN A 44 -21.16 -6.92 -36.86
CA ASN A 44 -22.06 -5.96 -36.25
C ASN A 44 -21.74 -5.84 -34.75
N LEU A 45 -21.47 -4.62 -34.28
CA LEU A 45 -21.11 -4.37 -32.89
C LEU A 45 -22.35 -4.02 -32.04
N PHE A 46 -22.53 -4.75 -30.96
CA PHE A 46 -23.53 -4.51 -29.92
C PHE A 46 -22.95 -3.73 -28.73
N SER A 47 -23.78 -3.42 -27.72
CA SER A 47 -23.38 -2.64 -26.54
C SER A 47 -22.15 -3.24 -25.85
N ASP A 48 -22.16 -4.55 -25.68
CA ASP A 48 -21.15 -5.27 -24.89
C ASP A 48 -19.83 -5.36 -25.68
N ASP A 49 -19.91 -5.37 -27.02
CA ASP A 49 -18.73 -5.31 -27.89
C ASP A 49 -18.06 -3.94 -27.79
N VAL A 50 -18.87 -2.87 -27.75
CA VAL A 50 -18.36 -1.50 -27.58
C VAL A 50 -17.70 -1.32 -26.22
N GLU A 51 -18.26 -1.91 -25.16
CA GLU A 51 -17.64 -1.92 -23.83
C GLU A 51 -16.35 -2.72 -23.82
N PHE A 52 -16.33 -3.91 -24.44
CA PHE A 52 -15.12 -4.71 -24.58
C PHE A 52 -14.01 -3.96 -25.32
N ILE A 53 -14.33 -3.32 -26.44
CA ILE A 53 -13.40 -2.48 -27.20
C ILE A 53 -12.89 -1.32 -26.34
N LYS A 54 -13.75 -0.69 -25.54
CA LYS A 54 -13.35 0.38 -24.60
C LYS A 54 -12.30 -0.16 -23.61
N ILE A 55 -12.52 -1.31 -23.00
CA ILE A 55 -11.58 -1.93 -22.06
C ILE A 55 -10.25 -2.25 -22.76
N VAL A 56 -10.28 -2.93 -23.92
CA VAL A 56 -9.05 -3.25 -24.67
C VAL A 56 -8.28 -1.98 -25.04
N SER A 57 -8.98 -0.89 -25.36
CA SER A 57 -8.34 0.40 -25.63
C SER A 57 -7.62 0.98 -24.42
N ILE A 58 -8.14 0.75 -23.20
CA ILE A 58 -7.47 1.12 -21.95
C ILE A 58 -6.27 0.22 -21.71
N LEU A 59 -6.42 -1.11 -21.89
CA LEU A 59 -5.34 -2.09 -21.67
C LEU A 59 -4.06 -1.74 -22.44
N TYR A 60 -4.18 -1.20 -23.66
CA TYR A 60 -3.05 -0.81 -24.50
C TYR A 60 -2.79 0.70 -24.55
N GLY A 61 -3.77 1.51 -24.15
CA GLY A 61 -3.72 2.97 -24.30
C GLY A 61 -3.30 3.74 -23.05
N ALA A 62 -3.46 3.15 -21.86
CA ALA A 62 -3.04 3.77 -20.62
C ALA A 62 -1.50 3.78 -20.52
N ASN A 63 -0.92 4.91 -20.11
CA ASN A 63 0.53 5.08 -19.92
C ASN A 63 1.00 4.40 -18.63
N LEU A 64 0.96 3.07 -18.60
CA LEU A 64 1.33 2.22 -17.45
C LEU A 64 2.71 1.56 -17.63
N SER A 65 3.33 1.72 -18.80
CA SER A 65 4.66 1.18 -19.08
C SER A 65 5.70 2.27 -19.29
N GLU A 66 6.92 2.00 -18.83
CA GLU A 66 8.11 2.80 -19.16
C GLU A 66 8.62 2.52 -20.57
N LYS A 67 8.28 1.36 -21.13
CA LYS A 67 8.69 0.88 -22.45
C LYS A 67 7.45 0.84 -23.33
N ASN A 68 7.08 1.97 -23.93
CA ASN A 68 5.94 2.08 -24.86
C ASN A 68 5.94 0.91 -25.88
N LYS A 69 5.26 -0.19 -25.57
CA LYS A 69 5.11 -1.31 -26.51
C LYS A 69 4.25 -0.81 -27.65
N SER A 70 4.72 -1.00 -28.87
CA SER A 70 3.98 -0.60 -30.06
C SER A 70 2.65 -1.34 -30.11
N PHE A 71 1.54 -0.61 -30.07
CA PHE A 71 0.21 -1.14 -30.37
C PHE A 71 0.17 -1.60 -31.84
N LYS A 72 -0.21 -2.85 -32.08
CA LYS A 72 -0.33 -3.43 -33.43
C LYS A 72 -1.80 -3.72 -33.72
N ALA A 73 -2.48 -2.76 -34.32
CA ALA A 73 -3.93 -2.79 -34.55
C ALA A 73 -4.40 -4.12 -35.17
N ASP A 74 -3.83 -4.52 -36.31
CA ASP A 74 -4.23 -5.73 -37.04
C ASP A 74 -4.17 -7.01 -36.17
N LYS A 75 -3.13 -7.11 -35.34
CA LYS A 75 -2.97 -8.25 -34.42
C LYS A 75 -4.05 -8.24 -33.34
N ILE A 76 -4.34 -7.08 -32.77
CA ILE A 76 -5.36 -6.97 -31.71
C ILE A 76 -6.76 -7.19 -32.27
N VAL A 77 -7.08 -6.63 -33.45
CA VAL A 77 -8.35 -6.87 -34.16
C VAL A 77 -8.55 -8.37 -34.39
N LYS A 78 -7.54 -9.06 -34.91
CA LYS A 78 -7.59 -10.52 -35.10
C LYS A 78 -7.89 -11.27 -33.80
N LEU A 79 -7.21 -10.93 -32.70
CA LEU A 79 -7.45 -11.58 -31.41
C LEU A 79 -8.85 -11.29 -30.85
N ILE A 80 -9.37 -10.08 -31.06
CA ILE A 80 -10.75 -9.72 -30.65
C ILE A 80 -11.77 -10.58 -31.41
N LEU A 81 -11.64 -10.69 -32.73
CA LEU A 81 -12.54 -11.51 -33.55
C LEU A 81 -12.50 -12.98 -33.14
N GLU A 82 -11.30 -13.53 -32.95
CA GLU A 82 -11.14 -14.90 -32.46
C GLU A 82 -11.74 -15.10 -31.05
N THR A 83 -11.75 -14.06 -30.19
CA THR A 83 -12.42 -14.09 -28.89
C THR A 83 -13.94 -14.14 -29.06
N PHE A 84 -14.53 -13.30 -29.92
CA PHE A 84 -15.97 -13.29 -30.20
C PHE A 84 -16.44 -14.64 -30.76
N GLU A 85 -15.74 -15.18 -31.76
CA GLU A 85 -16.05 -16.51 -32.31
C GLU A 85 -15.96 -17.62 -31.27
N THR A 86 -15.04 -17.50 -30.31
CA THR A 86 -14.89 -18.51 -29.26
C THR A 86 -16.06 -18.46 -28.28
N GLU A 87 -16.43 -17.28 -27.82
CA GLU A 87 -17.56 -17.05 -26.92
C GLU A 87 -18.87 -17.60 -27.49
N ASP A 88 -19.14 -17.35 -28.78
CA ASP A 88 -20.35 -17.83 -29.48
C ASP A 88 -20.50 -19.36 -29.48
N ASN A 89 -19.39 -20.10 -29.33
CA ASN A 89 -19.34 -21.56 -29.37
C ASN A 89 -19.18 -22.21 -27.98
N TYR A 90 -19.22 -21.44 -26.89
CA TYR A 90 -19.00 -21.97 -25.54
C TYR A 90 -20.18 -22.78 -25.03
N THR A 91 -19.89 -23.99 -24.54
CA THR A 91 -20.84 -24.73 -23.69
C THR A 91 -20.67 -24.34 -22.21
N ASN A 92 -21.65 -24.68 -21.37
CA ASN A 92 -21.54 -24.50 -19.92
C ASN A 92 -20.36 -25.27 -19.31
N ASP A 93 -20.00 -26.43 -19.86
CA ASP A 93 -18.85 -27.21 -19.38
C ASP A 93 -17.52 -26.54 -19.75
N ASP A 94 -17.43 -26.00 -20.98
CA ASP A 94 -16.27 -25.22 -21.43
C ASP A 94 -16.07 -23.97 -20.55
N TYR A 95 -17.18 -23.33 -20.18
CA TYR A 95 -17.21 -22.19 -19.27
C TYR A 95 -16.54 -22.50 -17.94
N ILE A 96 -17.00 -23.54 -17.25
CA ILE A 96 -16.48 -23.94 -15.94
C ILE A 96 -14.99 -24.33 -16.05
N GLN A 97 -14.60 -25.07 -17.09
CA GLN A 97 -13.20 -25.46 -17.30
C GLN A 97 -12.30 -24.24 -17.55
N PHE A 98 -12.80 -23.28 -18.32
CA PHE A 98 -12.08 -22.04 -18.61
C PHE A 98 -11.87 -21.18 -17.37
N LEU A 99 -12.90 -20.99 -16.54
CA LEU A 99 -12.74 -20.25 -15.30
C LEU A 99 -11.70 -20.89 -14.39
N ARG A 100 -11.77 -22.22 -14.20
CA ARG A 100 -10.75 -22.97 -13.43
C ARG A 100 -9.35 -22.80 -14.00
N LYS A 101 -9.20 -22.81 -15.32
CA LYS A 101 -7.93 -22.55 -16.00
C LYS A 101 -7.44 -21.13 -15.73
N MET A 102 -8.30 -20.12 -15.85
CA MET A 102 -7.93 -18.72 -15.62
C MET A 102 -7.55 -18.45 -14.18
N THR A 103 -8.31 -18.99 -13.22
CA THR A 103 -7.98 -18.93 -11.79
C THR A 103 -6.59 -19.50 -11.50
N ARG A 104 -6.26 -20.69 -12.06
CA ARG A 104 -4.93 -21.29 -11.91
C ARG A 104 -3.85 -20.46 -12.58
N ASN A 105 -4.09 -19.98 -13.80
CA ASN A 105 -3.13 -19.16 -14.53
C ASN A 105 -2.77 -17.89 -13.74
N ILE A 106 -3.76 -17.18 -13.20
CA ILE A 106 -3.52 -15.98 -12.38
C ILE A 106 -2.82 -16.34 -11.04
N ALA A 107 -3.15 -17.49 -10.44
CA ALA A 107 -2.52 -17.96 -9.21
C ALA A 107 -1.05 -18.40 -9.38
N GLU A 108 -0.66 -18.88 -10.56
CA GLU A 108 0.65 -19.49 -10.78
C GLU A 108 1.61 -18.62 -11.60
N ASP A 109 1.08 -17.79 -12.49
CA ASP A 109 1.88 -16.87 -13.29
C ASP A 109 2.39 -15.71 -12.45
N LYS A 110 3.72 -15.60 -12.34
CA LYS A 110 4.38 -14.52 -11.59
C LYS A 110 4.06 -13.13 -12.16
N ARG A 111 3.75 -13.02 -13.45
CA ARG A 111 3.34 -11.75 -14.09
C ARG A 111 1.97 -11.32 -13.57
N LEU A 112 1.01 -12.24 -13.48
CA LEU A 112 -0.38 -11.93 -13.14
C LEU A 112 -0.65 -11.80 -11.63
N LYS A 113 0.38 -11.75 -10.77
CA LYS A 113 0.20 -11.64 -9.31
C LYS A 113 -0.64 -10.42 -8.90
N LYS A 114 -0.49 -9.30 -9.59
CA LYS A 114 -1.22 -8.04 -9.29
C LYS A 114 -2.71 -8.07 -9.66
N VAL A 115 -3.14 -9.09 -10.41
CA VAL A 115 -4.56 -9.27 -10.78
C VAL A 115 -5.37 -9.86 -9.61
N ARG A 116 -4.69 -10.41 -8.61
CA ARG A 116 -5.30 -10.94 -7.38
C ARG A 116 -5.91 -9.81 -6.56
N VAL A 117 -6.86 -10.15 -5.71
CA VAL A 117 -7.45 -9.20 -4.76
C VAL A 117 -6.59 -9.12 -3.49
N PRO A 118 -6.68 -8.03 -2.73
CA PRO A 118 -6.09 -7.94 -1.41
C PRO A 118 -6.50 -9.10 -0.51
N GLY A 119 -5.55 -9.66 0.25
CA GLY A 119 -5.79 -10.87 1.04
C GLY A 119 -6.68 -10.65 2.26
N ASP A 120 -6.75 -9.42 2.76
CA ASP A 120 -7.57 -9.01 3.87
C ASP A 120 -9.07 -9.11 3.58
N LEU A 121 -9.49 -8.97 2.31
CA LEU A 121 -10.87 -9.22 1.88
C LEU A 121 -11.33 -10.66 2.15
N LEU A 122 -10.39 -11.59 2.33
CA LEU A 122 -10.68 -12.99 2.57
C LEU A 122 -10.59 -13.37 4.06
N LYS A 123 -10.39 -12.41 4.98
CA LYS A 123 -10.14 -12.71 6.40
C LYS A 123 -11.28 -13.48 7.05
N ASP A 124 -12.53 -13.17 6.73
CA ASP A 124 -13.71 -13.81 7.33
C ASP A 124 -14.23 -15.00 6.52
N ILE A 125 -13.48 -15.44 5.51
CA ILE A 125 -13.88 -16.49 4.58
C ILE A 125 -13.21 -17.81 4.92
N GLU A 126 -13.96 -18.90 4.84
CA GLU A 126 -13.41 -20.24 4.87
C GLU A 126 -12.76 -20.58 3.51
N ILE A 127 -11.45 -20.79 3.50
CA ILE A 127 -10.70 -21.07 2.28
C ILE A 127 -11.17 -22.41 1.68
N GLY A 128 -11.79 -22.33 0.51
CA GLY A 128 -12.34 -23.47 -0.24
C GLY A 128 -13.87 -23.54 -0.24
N ASN A 129 -14.56 -22.64 0.47
CA ASN A 129 -16.02 -22.58 0.49
C ASN A 129 -16.56 -21.65 -0.62
N GLU A 130 -17.23 -22.23 -1.62
CA GLU A 130 -17.81 -21.46 -2.74
C GLU A 130 -18.97 -20.54 -2.32
N LEU A 131 -19.74 -20.90 -1.29
CA LEU A 131 -20.86 -20.08 -0.81
C LEU A 131 -20.38 -18.78 -0.18
N ASP A 132 -19.25 -18.83 0.55
CA ASP A 132 -18.65 -17.65 1.16
C ASP A 132 -18.13 -16.69 0.09
N VAL A 133 -17.55 -17.23 -0.99
CA VAL A 133 -17.13 -16.43 -2.16
C VAL A 133 -18.31 -15.74 -2.82
N ASP A 134 -19.42 -16.46 -3.03
CA ASP A 134 -20.62 -15.88 -3.65
C ASP A 134 -21.29 -14.82 -2.76
N ASN A 135 -21.15 -14.92 -1.43
CA ASN A 135 -21.61 -13.88 -0.51
C ASN A 135 -20.68 -12.67 -0.53
N LEU A 136 -19.35 -12.89 -0.47
CA LEU A 136 -18.37 -11.82 -0.59
C LEU A 136 -18.55 -11.02 -1.89
N LEU A 137 -18.77 -11.69 -3.02
CA LEU A 137 -18.98 -11.04 -4.30
C LEU A 137 -20.15 -10.03 -4.27
N LYS A 138 -21.22 -10.32 -3.53
CA LYS A 138 -22.35 -9.38 -3.40
C LYS A 138 -21.98 -8.12 -2.60
N GLU A 139 -20.93 -8.21 -1.78
CA GLU A 139 -20.48 -7.13 -0.89
C GLU A 139 -19.36 -6.30 -1.51
N ILE A 140 -18.45 -6.91 -2.29
CA ILE A 140 -17.21 -6.25 -2.72
C ILE A 140 -17.13 -5.92 -4.22
N VAL A 141 -18.09 -6.39 -5.03
CA VAL A 141 -18.09 -6.06 -6.46
C VAL A 141 -18.51 -4.60 -6.61
N GLU A 142 -17.50 -3.74 -6.58
CA GLU A 142 -17.60 -2.30 -6.79
C GLU A 142 -16.81 -1.90 -8.04
N GLU A 143 -17.20 -0.78 -8.65
CA GLU A 143 -16.58 -0.24 -9.88
C GLU A 143 -15.05 -0.09 -9.71
N ASN A 144 -14.59 0.40 -8.56
CA ASN A 144 -13.18 0.62 -8.25
C ASN A 144 -12.36 -0.69 -8.28
N LEU A 145 -12.85 -1.76 -7.67
CA LEU A 145 -12.13 -3.04 -7.63
C LEU A 145 -11.98 -3.63 -9.04
N VAL A 146 -13.04 -3.55 -9.85
CA VAL A 146 -13.00 -4.02 -11.24
C VAL A 146 -12.01 -3.20 -12.07
N GLU A 147 -12.01 -1.87 -11.91
CA GLU A 147 -11.04 -1.00 -12.57
C GLU A 147 -9.60 -1.33 -12.17
N GLU A 148 -9.33 -1.55 -10.87
CA GLU A 148 -8.00 -1.92 -10.37
C GLU A 148 -7.50 -3.25 -10.94
N ILE A 149 -8.37 -4.27 -11.02
CA ILE A 149 -8.03 -5.57 -11.63
C ILE A 149 -7.70 -5.38 -13.13
N LEU A 150 -8.51 -4.62 -13.85
CA LEU A 150 -8.29 -4.35 -15.28
C LEU A 150 -7.03 -3.51 -15.54
N LEU A 151 -6.74 -2.52 -14.69
CA LEU A 151 -5.51 -1.74 -14.75
C LEU A 151 -4.28 -2.60 -14.41
N SER A 152 -4.42 -3.58 -13.52
CA SER A 152 -3.37 -4.56 -13.26
C SER A 152 -3.11 -5.43 -14.48
N ILE A 153 -4.15 -5.94 -15.13
CA ILE A 153 -4.02 -6.66 -16.41
C ILE A 153 -3.34 -5.78 -17.47
N ALA A 154 -3.75 -4.51 -17.58
CA ALA A 154 -3.17 -3.54 -18.51
C ALA A 154 -1.66 -3.35 -18.27
N PHE A 155 -1.28 -3.11 -17.01
CA PHE A 155 0.11 -2.97 -16.61
C PHE A 155 0.92 -4.20 -17.00
N GLU A 156 0.42 -5.40 -16.73
CA GLU A 156 1.14 -6.64 -17.03
C GLU A 156 1.31 -6.87 -18.55
N LEU A 157 0.24 -6.68 -19.34
CA LEU A 157 0.29 -6.81 -20.80
C LEU A 157 1.30 -5.86 -21.45
N GLN A 158 1.41 -4.64 -20.93
CA GLN A 158 2.35 -3.64 -21.46
C GLN A 158 3.80 -3.92 -21.04
N ASN A 159 4.04 -4.46 -19.85
CA ASN A 159 5.38 -4.61 -19.30
C ASN A 159 5.99 -6.01 -19.50
N PHE A 160 5.19 -7.04 -19.76
CA PHE A 160 5.66 -8.42 -19.95
C PHE A 160 5.23 -9.00 -21.29
N ASN A 161 5.98 -9.98 -21.80
CA ASN A 161 5.67 -10.62 -23.06
C ASN A 161 4.65 -11.72 -22.84
N PHE A 162 3.48 -11.58 -23.45
CA PHE A 162 2.45 -12.60 -23.53
C PHE A 162 2.35 -13.12 -24.97
N ASN A 163 2.14 -14.42 -25.11
CA ASN A 163 1.85 -15.03 -26.41
C ASN A 163 0.37 -14.81 -26.79
N GLU A 164 0.01 -15.10 -28.03
CA GLU A 164 -1.34 -14.85 -28.55
C GLU A 164 -2.43 -15.61 -27.80
N LYS A 165 -2.15 -16.85 -27.39
CA LYS A 165 -3.08 -17.66 -26.62
C LYS A 165 -3.34 -17.05 -25.23
N GLU A 166 -2.29 -16.58 -24.55
CA GLU A 166 -2.42 -15.94 -23.24
C GLU A 166 -3.22 -14.63 -23.32
N ILE A 167 -2.99 -13.82 -24.36
CA ILE A 167 -3.75 -12.58 -24.57
C ILE A 167 -5.21 -12.91 -24.87
N LYS A 168 -5.46 -13.90 -25.73
CA LYS A 168 -6.82 -14.36 -26.06
C LYS A 168 -7.55 -14.89 -24.82
N ASP A 169 -6.87 -15.63 -23.97
CA ASP A 169 -7.42 -16.13 -22.70
C ASP A 169 -7.84 -14.97 -21.78
N LEU A 170 -7.01 -13.92 -21.66
CA LEU A 170 -7.38 -12.71 -20.90
C LEU A 170 -8.55 -11.94 -21.54
N PHE A 171 -8.54 -11.81 -22.86
CA PHE A 171 -9.62 -11.17 -23.61
C PHE A 171 -10.95 -11.90 -23.44
N LEU A 172 -10.94 -13.23 -23.49
CA LEU A 172 -12.12 -14.04 -23.28
C LEU A 172 -12.65 -13.92 -21.84
N LEU A 173 -11.76 -13.89 -20.84
CA LEU A 173 -12.15 -13.65 -19.45
C LEU A 173 -12.85 -12.29 -19.29
N ILE A 174 -12.25 -11.22 -19.82
CA ILE A 174 -12.85 -9.88 -19.75
C ILE A 174 -14.19 -9.85 -20.48
N ARG A 175 -14.27 -10.46 -21.66
CA ARG A 175 -15.48 -10.48 -22.47
C ARG A 175 -16.64 -11.15 -21.74
N ILE A 176 -16.42 -12.37 -21.24
CA ILE A 176 -17.39 -13.09 -20.42
C ILE A 176 -17.84 -12.25 -19.22
N SER A 177 -16.89 -11.57 -18.58
CA SER A 177 -17.16 -10.77 -17.38
C SER A 177 -18.05 -9.57 -17.66
N ILE A 178 -18.09 -9.04 -18.90
CA ILE A 178 -19.02 -7.95 -19.24
C ILE A 178 -20.48 -8.41 -19.13
N LEU A 179 -20.76 -9.68 -19.46
CA LEU A 179 -22.11 -10.24 -19.47
C LEU A 179 -22.73 -10.39 -18.07
N ASP A 180 -21.89 -10.49 -17.04
CA ASP A 180 -22.33 -10.71 -15.66
C ASP A 180 -21.94 -9.57 -14.70
N GLU A 181 -21.79 -8.37 -15.25
CA GLU A 181 -21.39 -7.16 -14.51
C GLU A 181 -20.08 -7.33 -13.73
N TYR A 182 -19.13 -8.07 -14.31
CA TYR A 182 -17.77 -8.31 -13.86
C TYR A 182 -17.63 -9.23 -12.65
N ASN A 183 -18.72 -9.89 -12.23
CA ASN A 183 -18.69 -10.89 -11.17
C ASN A 183 -17.70 -12.01 -11.50
N THR A 184 -17.65 -12.47 -12.76
CA THR A 184 -16.71 -13.52 -13.18
C THR A 184 -15.25 -13.10 -13.04
N LEU A 185 -14.91 -11.86 -13.41
CA LEU A 185 -13.55 -11.35 -13.28
C LEU A 185 -13.11 -11.33 -11.81
N VAL A 186 -13.94 -10.77 -10.94
CA VAL A 186 -13.66 -10.68 -9.51
C VAL A 186 -13.61 -12.06 -8.88
N LYS A 187 -14.53 -12.98 -9.24
CA LYS A 187 -14.52 -14.37 -8.75
C LYS A 187 -13.24 -15.11 -9.12
N VAL A 188 -12.76 -14.93 -10.36
CA VAL A 188 -11.49 -15.52 -10.81
C VAL A 188 -10.31 -14.95 -10.01
N ALA A 189 -10.28 -13.64 -9.74
CA ALA A 189 -9.25 -13.00 -8.93
C ALA A 189 -9.27 -13.46 -7.46
N ILE A 190 -10.46 -13.55 -6.84
CA ILE A 190 -10.66 -14.14 -5.50
C ILE A 190 -10.14 -15.57 -5.46
N GLY A 191 -10.57 -16.42 -6.38
CA GLY A 191 -10.14 -17.82 -6.44
C GLY A 191 -8.62 -17.96 -6.57
N ALA A 192 -7.97 -17.07 -7.34
CA ALA A 192 -6.53 -17.09 -7.49
C ALA A 192 -5.80 -16.70 -6.18
N THR A 193 -6.38 -15.73 -5.46
CA THR A 193 -5.92 -15.28 -4.14
C THR A 193 -6.08 -16.40 -3.10
N MET A 194 -7.21 -17.11 -3.12
CA MET A 194 -7.44 -18.27 -2.24
C MET A 194 -6.45 -19.41 -2.50
N ILE A 195 -6.10 -19.69 -3.77
CA ILE A 195 -5.07 -20.69 -4.09
C ILE A 195 -3.71 -20.29 -3.52
N GLU A 196 -3.35 -19.00 -3.58
CA GLU A 196 -2.11 -18.50 -2.96
C GLU A 196 -2.13 -18.71 -1.44
N ILE A 197 -3.21 -18.31 -0.77
CA ILE A 197 -3.38 -18.49 0.68
C ILE A 197 -3.31 -19.97 1.06
N ALA A 198 -4.01 -20.85 0.33
CA ALA A 198 -3.99 -22.28 0.58
C ALA A 198 -2.57 -22.87 0.47
N LYS A 199 -1.80 -22.49 -0.57
CA LYS A 199 -0.40 -22.92 -0.73
C LYS A 199 0.48 -22.44 0.44
N ALA A 200 0.28 -21.21 0.90
CA ALA A 200 1.02 -20.68 2.06
C ALA A 200 0.68 -21.43 3.36
N LEU A 201 -0.61 -21.73 3.59
CA LEU A 201 -1.07 -22.50 4.75
C LEU A 201 -0.52 -23.94 4.73
N GLU A 202 -0.48 -24.58 3.56
CA GLU A 202 0.17 -25.90 3.38
C GLU A 202 1.66 -25.85 3.76
N GLU A 203 2.40 -24.84 3.29
CA GLU A 203 3.81 -24.65 3.67
C GLU A 203 3.99 -24.43 5.17
N ILE A 204 3.08 -23.68 5.83
CA ILE A 204 3.09 -23.49 7.28
C ILE A 204 2.81 -24.79 8.03
N HIS A 205 1.86 -25.60 7.57
CA HIS A 205 1.55 -26.89 8.18
C HIS A 205 2.67 -27.92 8.02
N ALA A 206 3.47 -27.81 6.96
CA ALA A 206 4.62 -28.67 6.72
C ALA A 206 5.87 -28.31 7.56
N ILE A 207 5.83 -27.22 8.34
CA ILE A 207 6.94 -26.86 9.23
C ILE A 207 7.08 -27.90 10.35
N ASN A 208 8.10 -28.76 10.24
CA ASN A 208 8.49 -29.67 11.31
C ASN A 208 9.21 -28.90 12.44
N GLY A 209 8.78 -29.09 13.69
CA GLY A 209 9.33 -28.43 14.88
C GLY A 209 8.48 -27.26 15.39
N THR A 210 9.01 -26.44 16.28
CA THR A 210 8.38 -25.16 16.65
C THR A 210 8.32 -24.26 15.42
N LYS A 211 7.15 -23.70 15.12
CA LYS A 211 7.00 -22.68 14.08
C LYS A 211 7.86 -21.48 14.46
N THR A 212 9.03 -21.34 13.85
CA THR A 212 9.89 -20.17 14.07
C THR A 212 9.32 -19.01 13.25
N MET A 213 9.24 -17.82 13.86
CA MET A 213 8.75 -16.62 13.17
C MET A 213 9.51 -16.34 11.88
N ASP A 214 10.80 -16.67 11.80
CA ASP A 214 11.60 -16.59 10.57
C ASP A 214 10.99 -17.37 9.39
N LYS A 215 10.49 -18.59 9.63
CA LYS A 215 9.86 -19.39 8.57
C LYS A 215 8.52 -18.81 8.15
N ILE A 216 7.75 -18.26 9.10
CA ILE A 216 6.49 -17.59 8.79
C ILE A 216 6.76 -16.33 7.98
N TYR A 217 7.78 -15.55 8.34
CA TYR A 217 8.24 -14.39 7.58
C TYR A 217 8.62 -14.74 6.15
N ASP A 218 9.41 -15.80 5.95
CA ASP A 218 9.82 -16.26 4.62
C ASP A 218 8.62 -16.65 3.75
N ILE A 219 7.63 -17.36 4.33
CA ILE A 219 6.40 -17.76 3.64
C ILE A 219 5.55 -16.52 3.30
N ALA A 220 5.34 -15.62 4.27
CA ALA A 220 4.59 -14.38 4.07
C ALA A 220 5.26 -13.47 3.03
N SER A 221 6.59 -13.44 2.97
CA SER A 221 7.36 -12.67 1.97
C SER A 221 7.18 -13.22 0.56
N LYS A 222 7.05 -14.55 0.46
CA LYS A 222 6.83 -15.25 -0.81
C LYS A 222 5.39 -15.10 -1.33
N TYR A 223 4.42 -14.94 -0.41
CA TYR A 223 2.99 -14.91 -0.69
C TYR A 223 2.32 -13.62 -0.15
N PRO A 224 2.35 -12.49 -0.89
CA PRO A 224 1.85 -11.20 -0.42
C PRO A 224 0.38 -11.21 0.01
N SER A 225 -0.51 -11.84 -0.74
CA SER A 225 -1.93 -11.91 -0.35
C SER A 225 -2.11 -12.76 0.92
N PHE A 226 -1.27 -13.77 1.13
CA PHE A 226 -1.28 -14.49 2.41
C PHE A 226 -0.78 -13.61 3.56
N ASN A 227 0.23 -12.78 3.34
CA ASN A 227 0.71 -11.84 4.36
C ASN A 227 -0.39 -10.86 4.79
N GLU A 228 -1.13 -10.29 3.83
CA GLU A 228 -2.27 -9.39 4.11
C GLU A 228 -3.39 -10.13 4.86
N TYR A 229 -3.77 -11.32 4.40
CA TYR A 229 -4.76 -12.18 5.07
C TYR A 229 -4.38 -12.52 6.51
N LEU A 230 -3.12 -12.92 6.74
CA LEU A 230 -2.64 -13.26 8.08
C LEU A 230 -2.60 -12.01 8.97
N SER A 231 -2.09 -10.91 8.44
CA SER A 231 -1.93 -9.66 9.20
C SER A 231 -3.28 -9.05 9.56
N SER A 232 -4.27 -9.09 8.67
CA SER A 232 -5.63 -8.60 8.97
C SER A 232 -6.29 -9.41 10.08
N LYS A 233 -6.17 -10.74 10.04
CA LYS A 233 -6.66 -11.63 11.11
C LYS A 233 -5.98 -11.34 12.45
N MET A 234 -4.67 -11.15 12.43
CA MET A 234 -3.91 -10.81 13.64
C MET A 234 -4.33 -9.44 14.18
N PHE A 235 -4.53 -8.45 13.31
CA PHE A 235 -4.93 -7.09 13.69
C PHE A 235 -6.25 -7.05 14.47
N ASP A 236 -7.27 -7.79 14.02
CA ASP A 236 -8.57 -7.88 14.70
C ASP A 236 -8.43 -8.42 16.14
N THR A 237 -7.47 -9.33 16.37
CA THR A 237 -7.18 -9.86 17.71
C THR A 237 -6.31 -8.93 18.55
N ILE A 238 -5.35 -8.25 17.92
CA ILE A 238 -4.31 -7.46 18.57
C ILE A 238 -4.82 -6.10 19.05
N THR A 239 -5.92 -5.58 18.51
CA THR A 239 -6.43 -4.25 18.92
C THR A 239 -6.64 -4.12 20.43
N ASN A 240 -7.08 -5.20 21.10
CA ASN A 240 -7.21 -5.22 22.57
C ASN A 240 -5.85 -5.39 23.29
N ASP A 241 -4.93 -6.15 22.69
CA ASP A 241 -3.58 -6.36 23.22
C ASP A 241 -2.74 -5.09 23.15
N LEU A 242 -2.96 -4.28 22.11
CA LEU A 242 -2.25 -3.05 21.87
C LEU A 242 -2.41 -2.07 23.04
N ALA A 243 -3.58 -1.99 23.68
CA ALA A 243 -3.80 -1.12 24.83
C ALA A 243 -2.80 -1.41 25.97
N TYR A 244 -2.56 -2.69 26.28
CA TYR A 244 -1.57 -3.09 27.28
C TYR A 244 -0.14 -2.73 26.88
N VAL A 245 0.19 -2.88 25.60
CA VAL A 245 1.51 -2.51 25.07
C VAL A 245 1.73 -1.00 25.08
N LEU A 246 0.70 -0.22 24.76
CA LEU A 246 0.78 1.24 24.72
C LEU A 246 0.86 1.86 26.12
N ASP A 247 0.27 1.24 27.15
CA ASP A 247 0.40 1.68 28.53
C ASP A 247 1.84 1.55 29.06
N GLU A 248 2.59 0.58 28.53
CA GLU A 248 3.98 0.35 28.87
C GLU A 248 4.94 1.26 28.10
N ARG A 249 6.10 1.53 28.71
CA ARG A 249 7.18 2.29 28.04
C ARG A 249 7.91 1.38 27.05
N ILE A 250 7.77 1.69 25.76
CA ILE A 250 8.55 1.09 24.68
C ILE A 250 9.62 2.10 24.28
N ASP A 251 10.89 1.71 24.36
CA ASP A 251 11.96 2.65 24.06
C ASP A 251 12.06 2.88 22.55
N ILE A 252 12.21 4.15 22.17
CA ILE A 252 12.54 4.55 20.80
C ILE A 252 13.77 5.45 20.86
N PRO A 253 14.66 5.42 19.86
CA PRO A 253 15.85 6.25 19.87
C PRO A 253 15.48 7.74 19.88
N PHE A 254 16.12 8.52 20.75
CA PHE A 254 15.81 9.94 20.91
C PHE A 254 15.94 10.74 19.61
N PHE A 255 16.87 10.37 18.73
CA PHE A 255 17.03 11.03 17.44
C PHE A 255 15.75 10.99 16.59
N ILE A 256 14.89 9.98 16.75
CA ILE A 256 13.63 9.88 16.00
C ILE A 256 12.63 10.92 16.52
N VAL A 257 12.51 11.04 17.85
CA VAL A 257 11.69 12.07 18.51
C VAL A 257 12.17 13.46 18.11
N TYR A 258 13.49 13.66 18.09
CA TYR A 258 14.07 14.95 17.75
C TYR A 258 13.87 15.30 16.26
N LEU A 259 14.11 14.37 15.34
CA LEU A 259 13.81 14.58 13.91
C LEU A 259 12.33 14.83 13.64
N PHE A 260 11.44 14.09 14.32
CA PHE A 260 9.99 14.33 14.26
C PHE A 260 9.67 15.75 14.67
N LEU A 261 10.18 16.19 15.84
CA LEU A 261 9.93 17.54 16.36
C LEU A 261 10.41 18.62 15.37
N LEU A 262 11.62 18.49 14.81
CA LEU A 262 12.14 19.44 13.83
C LEU A 262 11.27 19.50 12.56
N LYS A 263 10.84 18.35 12.03
CA LYS A 263 9.91 18.31 10.88
C LYS A 263 8.55 18.90 11.24
N PHE A 264 8.05 18.65 12.45
CA PHE A 264 6.77 19.15 12.93
C PHE A 264 6.80 20.68 13.05
N TYR A 265 7.82 21.25 13.69
CA TYR A 265 8.04 22.71 13.71
C TYR A 265 8.16 23.29 12.31
N HIS A 266 8.94 22.65 11.43
CA HIS A 266 9.11 23.12 10.06
C HIS A 266 7.78 23.15 9.31
N ARG A 267 6.95 22.12 9.49
CA ARG A 267 5.62 22.03 8.85
C ARG A 267 4.66 23.10 9.39
N ILE A 268 4.64 23.32 10.70
CA ILE A 268 3.87 24.41 11.33
C ILE A 268 4.32 25.76 10.79
N LEU A 269 5.62 26.04 10.77
CA LEU A 269 6.13 27.31 10.27
C LEU A 269 5.84 27.51 8.77
N SER A 270 6.00 26.44 8.00
CA SER A 270 5.67 26.45 6.58
C SER A 270 4.20 26.79 6.36
N SER A 271 3.29 26.42 7.27
CA SER A 271 1.89 26.72 7.07
C SER A 271 1.55 28.18 7.23
N PHE A 272 2.30 28.94 8.04
CA PHE A 272 2.18 30.41 8.10
C PHE A 272 2.64 31.12 6.83
N LEU A 273 3.40 30.45 5.96
CA LEU A 273 3.80 30.98 4.65
C LEU A 273 2.75 30.77 3.56
N PHE A 274 1.70 29.97 3.81
CA PHE A 274 0.63 29.70 2.86
C PHE A 274 -0.73 30.15 3.44
N ASP A 275 -1.50 30.94 2.70
CA ASP A 275 -2.86 31.35 3.10
C ASP A 275 -3.81 30.14 3.14
N PHE A 276 -3.92 29.49 4.30
CA PHE A 276 -4.90 28.42 4.51
C PHE A 276 -6.29 29.01 4.82
N LYS A 277 -7.29 28.61 4.04
CA LYS A 277 -8.67 29.12 4.14
C LYS A 277 -9.47 28.52 5.31
N THR A 278 -8.99 27.46 5.97
CA THR A 278 -9.68 26.80 7.09
C THR A 278 -8.67 26.16 8.06
N PRO A 279 -8.59 26.61 9.33
CA PRO A 279 -7.65 26.06 10.33
C PRO A 279 -7.97 24.63 10.80
N THR A 280 -9.23 24.19 10.72
CA THR A 280 -9.72 22.97 11.38
C THR A 280 -9.28 21.66 10.70
N GLU A 281 -9.05 21.64 9.38
CA GLU A 281 -8.52 20.46 8.67
C GLU A 281 -6.99 20.32 8.80
N PHE A 282 -6.30 21.41 9.19
CA PHE A 282 -4.84 21.46 9.28
C PHE A 282 -4.29 20.77 10.52
N TYR A 283 -5.01 20.78 11.65
CA TYR A 283 -4.47 20.30 12.93
C TYR A 283 -4.64 18.80 13.15
N ASP A 284 -5.79 18.22 12.77
CA ASP A 284 -6.11 16.83 13.12
C ASP A 284 -5.25 15.79 12.38
N SER A 285 -4.68 16.15 11.21
CA SER A 285 -3.84 15.27 10.41
C SER A 285 -2.35 15.61 10.42
N LEU A 286 -1.94 16.70 11.07
CA LEU A 286 -0.57 17.22 10.96
C LEU A 286 0.48 16.28 11.56
N PHE A 287 0.18 15.76 12.74
CA PHE A 287 1.09 14.85 13.44
C PHE A 287 1.30 13.59 12.60
N ASP A 288 0.21 13.03 12.08
CA ASP A 288 0.20 11.84 11.26
C ASP A 288 0.92 12.07 9.93
N GLU A 289 0.65 13.18 9.24
CA GLU A 289 1.35 13.56 8.00
C GLU A 289 2.87 13.63 8.23
N VAL A 290 3.31 14.28 9.32
CA VAL A 290 4.73 14.44 9.63
C VAL A 290 5.36 13.11 10.02
N LEU A 291 4.68 12.29 10.82
CA LEU A 291 5.16 10.97 11.22
C LEU A 291 5.28 10.06 10.01
N GLN A 292 4.25 9.98 9.18
CA GLN A 292 4.26 9.21 7.94
C GLN A 292 5.36 9.70 6.99
N ASN A 293 5.53 11.02 6.83
CA ASN A 293 6.63 11.57 6.04
C ASN A 293 8.00 11.14 6.56
N LEU A 294 8.19 11.11 7.88
CA LEU A 294 9.43 10.67 8.51
C LEU A 294 9.67 9.16 8.31
N LEU A 295 8.65 8.34 8.51
CA LEU A 295 8.77 6.88 8.45
C LEU A 295 8.86 6.35 7.00
N TYR A 296 7.99 6.83 6.09
CA TYR A 296 7.92 6.31 4.72
C TYR A 296 9.00 6.86 3.79
N LYS A 297 9.51 8.09 4.02
CA LYS A 297 10.51 8.70 3.13
C LYS A 297 11.95 8.44 3.57
N GLU A 298 12.17 8.19 4.86
CA GLU A 298 13.51 8.00 5.43
C GLU A 298 13.66 6.55 5.94
N LEU A 299 13.96 5.61 5.02
CA LEU A 299 14.01 4.17 5.31
C LEU A 299 14.89 3.83 6.53
N ILE A 300 16.02 4.51 6.70
CA ILE A 300 16.91 4.32 7.86
C ILE A 300 16.23 4.63 9.21
N ILE A 301 15.28 5.57 9.23
CA ILE A 301 14.52 5.91 10.44
C ILE A 301 13.54 4.79 10.76
N TYR A 302 12.82 4.32 9.75
CA TYR A 302 11.92 3.17 9.89
C TYR A 302 12.65 1.93 10.40
N GLU A 303 13.77 1.53 9.75
CA GLU A 303 14.54 0.34 10.12
C GLU A 303 15.03 0.39 11.57
N LYS A 304 15.56 1.54 12.01
CA LYS A 304 16.05 1.71 13.39
C LYS A 304 14.92 1.77 14.42
N ALA A 305 13.81 2.43 14.09
CA ALA A 305 12.62 2.45 14.95
C ALA A 305 12.08 1.02 15.14
N LEU A 306 11.84 0.30 14.04
CA LEU A 306 11.32 -1.07 14.07
C LEU A 306 12.23 -1.98 14.89
N LYS A 307 13.54 -1.97 14.61
CA LYS A 307 14.49 -2.79 15.38
C LYS A 307 14.43 -2.50 16.88
N THR A 308 14.38 -1.22 17.27
CA THR A 308 14.35 -0.84 18.69
C THR A 308 13.04 -1.28 19.33
N ILE A 309 11.90 -1.05 18.66
CA ILE A 309 10.58 -1.48 19.13
C ILE A 309 10.52 -2.99 19.30
N LEU A 310 10.96 -3.78 18.31
CA LEU A 310 10.97 -5.24 18.39
C LEU A 310 11.80 -5.71 19.60
N THR A 311 13.02 -5.20 19.76
CA THR A 311 13.87 -5.54 20.92
C THR A 311 13.23 -5.13 22.25
N SER A 312 12.61 -3.95 22.32
CA SER A 312 11.91 -3.52 23.54
C SER A 312 10.71 -4.40 23.86
N LEU A 313 9.93 -4.82 22.86
CA LEU A 313 8.80 -5.73 23.03
C LEU A 313 9.26 -7.12 23.51
N GLU A 314 10.33 -7.65 22.94
CA GLU A 314 10.95 -8.92 23.36
C GLU A 314 11.39 -8.87 24.83
N LEU A 315 12.20 -7.88 25.20
CA LEU A 315 12.68 -7.71 26.57
C LEU A 315 11.54 -7.52 27.58
N LYS A 316 10.51 -6.76 27.20
CA LYS A 316 9.32 -6.56 28.03
C LYS A 316 8.57 -7.87 28.22
N SER A 317 8.32 -8.62 27.15
CA SER A 317 7.65 -9.93 27.21
C SER A 317 8.39 -10.90 28.15
N GLU A 318 9.72 -10.95 28.09
CA GLU A 318 10.52 -11.82 28.97
C GLU A 318 10.46 -11.40 30.45
N SER A 319 10.27 -10.11 30.74
CA SER A 319 10.26 -9.56 32.10
C SER A 319 8.90 -9.61 32.81
N ILE A 320 7.81 -9.85 32.07
CA ILE A 320 6.45 -9.77 32.57
C ILE A 320 6.01 -11.14 33.13
N ASN A 321 5.56 -11.14 34.39
CA ASN A 321 5.06 -12.36 35.05
C ASN A 321 3.57 -12.63 34.77
N ASP A 322 2.79 -11.60 34.42
CA ASP A 322 1.38 -11.76 34.08
C ASP A 322 1.27 -12.39 32.69
N GLU A 323 0.75 -13.62 32.62
CA GLU A 323 0.66 -14.40 31.39
C GLU A 323 -0.20 -13.70 30.32
N LYS A 324 -1.25 -12.98 30.72
CA LYS A 324 -2.11 -12.27 29.79
C LYS A 324 -1.38 -11.09 29.16
N VAL A 325 -0.71 -10.28 29.98
CA VAL A 325 0.06 -9.14 29.47
C VAL A 325 1.23 -9.62 28.61
N LYS A 326 1.91 -10.69 29.04
CA LYS A 326 2.98 -11.31 28.25
C LYS A 326 2.48 -11.72 26.86
N MET A 327 1.34 -12.41 26.79
CA MET A 327 0.73 -12.78 25.50
C MET A 327 0.42 -11.55 24.63
N SER A 328 -0.06 -10.45 25.22
CA SER A 328 -0.32 -9.21 24.46
C SER A 328 0.94 -8.67 23.78
N PHE A 329 2.09 -8.70 24.48
CA PHE A 329 3.38 -8.32 23.90
C PHE A 329 3.83 -9.28 22.80
N GLU A 330 3.70 -10.59 23.01
CA GLU A 330 4.06 -11.61 22.02
C GLU A 330 3.20 -11.51 20.74
N ASN A 331 1.92 -11.18 20.87
CA ASN A 331 1.02 -11.00 19.73
C ASN A 331 1.39 -9.77 18.90
N VAL A 332 1.62 -8.62 19.54
CA VAL A 332 2.09 -7.39 18.85
C VAL A 332 3.45 -7.63 18.19
N LEU A 333 4.38 -8.26 18.92
CA LEU A 333 5.70 -8.62 18.38
C LEU A 333 5.57 -9.51 17.13
N SER A 334 4.70 -10.51 17.17
CA SER A 334 4.48 -11.44 16.06
C SER A 334 3.97 -10.73 14.81
N LEU A 335 3.02 -9.79 14.96
CA LEU A 335 2.50 -9.01 13.83
C LEU A 335 3.56 -8.07 13.24
N LEU A 336 4.31 -7.36 14.08
CA LEU A 336 5.36 -6.46 13.64
C LEU A 336 6.56 -7.19 13.03
N SER A 337 6.72 -8.48 13.32
CA SER A 337 7.75 -9.34 12.75
C SER A 337 7.38 -9.87 11.36
N LEU A 338 6.16 -9.63 10.85
CA LEU A 338 5.76 -10.00 9.49
C LEU A 338 6.28 -9.00 8.44
N PRO A 339 6.34 -9.39 7.14
CA PRO A 339 6.66 -8.45 6.07
C PRO A 339 5.69 -7.27 6.04
N ILE A 340 6.22 -6.09 5.74
CA ILE A 340 5.49 -4.82 5.83
C ILE A 340 4.22 -4.84 4.96
N ASN A 341 3.09 -4.45 5.54
CA ASN A 341 1.82 -4.15 4.88
C ASN A 341 1.07 -3.09 5.70
N HIS A 342 -0.13 -2.69 5.27
CA HIS A 342 -0.82 -1.61 5.96
C HIS A 342 -1.20 -1.94 7.42
N TRP A 343 -1.52 -3.20 7.73
CA TRP A 343 -1.95 -3.62 9.07
C TRP A 343 -0.81 -3.53 10.10
N ASN A 344 0.38 -4.05 9.77
CA ASN A 344 1.52 -3.92 10.68
C ASN A 344 2.05 -2.48 10.76
N MET A 345 1.97 -1.71 9.66
CA MET A 345 2.31 -0.29 9.68
C MET A 345 1.39 0.52 10.58
N GLU A 346 0.09 0.22 10.60
CA GLU A 346 -0.86 0.90 11.48
C GLU A 346 -0.53 0.71 12.97
N ILE A 347 -0.22 -0.53 13.38
CA ILE A 347 0.19 -0.83 14.76
C ILE A 347 1.53 -0.16 15.09
N PHE A 348 2.49 -0.23 14.16
CA PHE A 348 3.80 0.41 14.31
C PHE A 348 3.67 1.92 14.49
N GLU A 349 2.84 2.59 13.67
CA GLU A 349 2.58 4.03 13.77
C GLU A 349 1.96 4.39 15.12
N GLN A 350 1.00 3.61 15.64
CA GLN A 350 0.41 3.85 16.96
C GLN A 350 1.44 3.78 18.09
N ILE A 351 2.32 2.76 18.07
CA ILE A 351 3.42 2.64 19.05
C ILE A 351 4.36 3.84 18.94
N MET A 352 4.71 4.25 17.72
CA MET A 352 5.56 5.43 17.49
C MET A 352 4.92 6.71 18.05
N LYS A 353 3.64 6.97 17.76
CA LYS A 353 2.90 8.15 18.24
C LYS A 353 2.94 8.25 19.77
N VAL A 354 2.56 7.19 20.47
CA VAL A 354 2.52 7.17 21.93
C VAL A 354 3.90 7.41 22.54
N ASN A 355 4.95 6.79 22.00
CA ASN A 355 6.30 6.93 22.56
C ASN A 355 6.95 8.28 22.24
N ILE A 356 6.65 8.89 21.08
CA ILE A 356 7.03 10.27 20.80
C ILE A 356 6.37 11.21 21.82
N LEU A 357 5.04 11.14 21.96
CA LEU A 357 4.29 12.00 22.89
C LEU A 357 4.76 11.83 24.33
N ARG A 358 4.95 10.58 24.78
CA ARG A 358 5.50 10.28 26.11
C ARG A 358 6.89 10.88 26.31
N THR A 359 7.76 10.80 25.31
CA THR A 359 9.10 11.39 25.39
C THR A 359 9.04 12.91 25.48
N LEU A 360 8.21 13.57 24.66
CA LEU A 360 8.03 15.02 24.69
C LEU A 360 7.43 15.50 26.01
N ASN A 361 6.44 14.79 26.55
CA ASN A 361 5.79 15.11 27.83
C ASN A 361 6.70 14.92 29.05
N ASN A 362 7.73 14.11 28.92
CA ASN A 362 8.72 13.90 29.98
C ASN A 362 9.84 14.94 29.98
N LEU A 363 9.86 15.89 29.03
CA LEU A 363 10.83 16.99 29.06
C LEU A 363 10.40 18.06 30.10
N PRO A 364 11.34 18.66 30.86
CA PRO A 364 12.79 18.53 30.73
C PRO A 364 13.36 17.21 31.25
N ALA A 365 14.30 16.64 30.49
CA ALA A 365 14.99 15.40 30.86
C ALA A 365 16.46 15.41 30.39
N LYS A 366 17.28 14.55 31.01
CA LYS A 366 18.62 14.25 30.49
C LYS A 366 18.53 13.43 29.22
N VAL A 367 19.25 13.86 28.20
CA VAL A 367 19.34 13.17 26.90
C VAL A 367 20.75 12.65 26.73
N GLU A 368 20.89 11.41 26.27
CA GLU A 368 22.21 10.84 26.02
C GLU A 368 22.95 11.65 24.94
N GLY A 369 24.21 12.01 25.24
CA GLY A 369 25.02 12.83 24.35
C GLY A 369 24.85 14.33 24.53
N ILE A 370 24.04 14.78 25.49
CA ILE A 370 23.88 16.19 25.87
C ILE A 370 24.15 16.35 27.37
N ASP A 371 25.03 17.28 27.74
CA ASP A 371 25.54 17.45 29.11
C ASP A 371 24.54 18.10 30.08
N LYS A 372 23.44 18.69 29.55
CA LYS A 372 22.39 19.39 30.31
C LYS A 372 21.02 18.74 30.17
N GLU A 373 20.11 19.09 31.08
CA GLU A 373 18.69 18.78 30.89
C GLU A 373 18.15 19.57 29.70
N VAL A 374 17.47 18.87 28.80
CA VAL A 374 16.94 19.42 27.57
C VAL A 374 15.47 19.72 27.77
N LYS A 375 15.07 20.98 27.60
CA LYS A 375 13.66 21.38 27.47
C LYS A 375 13.23 21.29 26.00
N LEU A 376 11.93 21.22 25.78
CA LEU A 376 11.35 21.21 24.43
C LEU A 376 11.87 22.39 23.56
N GLN A 377 11.98 23.57 24.16
CA GLN A 377 12.44 24.80 23.49
C GLN A 377 13.92 24.75 23.11
N ASP A 378 14.73 23.98 23.84
CA ASP A 378 16.17 23.93 23.59
C ASP A 378 16.48 23.14 22.30
N LEU A 379 15.58 22.26 21.87
CA LEU A 379 15.76 21.39 20.69
C LEU A 379 15.83 22.17 19.36
N ILE A 380 15.39 23.42 19.31
CA ILE A 380 15.56 24.26 18.11
C ILE A 380 16.82 25.11 18.14
N SER A 381 17.63 25.05 19.20
CA SER A 381 18.87 25.82 19.33
C SER A 381 20.05 25.18 18.58
N ASP A 382 20.95 26.03 18.06
CA ASP A 382 22.16 25.55 17.39
C ASP A 382 23.08 24.80 18.37
N GLU A 383 23.14 25.23 19.63
CA GLU A 383 23.96 24.62 20.68
C GLU A 383 23.59 23.15 20.92
N ILE A 384 22.31 22.85 21.16
CA ILE A 384 21.83 21.49 21.40
C ILE A 384 22.02 20.61 20.16
N LEU A 385 21.74 21.16 18.98
CA LEU A 385 21.89 20.43 17.73
C LEU A 385 23.35 20.03 17.49
N ASP A 386 24.28 20.97 17.64
CA ASP A 386 25.70 20.72 17.41
C ASP A 386 26.27 19.67 18.38
N GLU A 387 25.88 19.76 19.66
CA GLU A 387 26.26 18.78 20.68
C GLU A 387 25.73 17.38 20.33
N TYR A 388 24.45 17.28 19.96
CA TYR A 388 23.84 16.01 19.58
C TYR A 388 24.41 15.45 18.27
N ILE A 389 24.72 16.29 17.28
CA ILE A 389 25.40 15.87 16.04
C ILE A 389 26.78 15.27 16.35
N VAL A 390 27.53 15.85 17.28
CA VAL A 390 28.83 15.30 17.71
C VAL A 390 28.65 13.91 18.32
N TYR A 391 27.64 13.74 19.18
CA TYR A 391 27.31 12.43 19.75
C TYR A 391 26.93 11.40 18.66
N LEU A 392 26.05 11.76 17.71
CA LEU A 392 25.63 10.85 16.64
C LEU A 392 26.81 10.41 15.76
N LYS A 393 27.71 11.34 15.40
CA LYS A 393 28.94 11.01 14.65
C LYS A 393 29.86 10.05 15.42
N LYS A 394 30.04 10.25 16.72
CA LYS A 394 30.86 9.35 17.56
C LYS A 394 30.31 7.92 17.59
N ASN A 395 29.01 7.75 17.36
CA ASN A 395 28.32 6.46 17.33
C ASN A 395 28.13 5.90 15.91
N GLY A 396 28.79 6.46 14.89
CA GLY A 396 28.71 5.96 13.51
C GLY A 396 27.32 6.12 12.87
N LEU A 397 26.63 7.22 13.18
CA LEU A 397 25.29 7.53 12.66
C LEU A 397 25.34 8.68 11.63
N GLU A 398 26.30 8.64 10.70
CA GLU A 398 26.55 9.71 9.72
C GLU A 398 25.34 10.01 8.83
N GLN A 399 24.62 8.98 8.38
CA GLN A 399 23.41 9.17 7.56
C GLN A 399 22.30 9.93 8.32
N ILE A 400 22.16 9.68 9.62
CA ILE A 400 21.20 10.41 10.48
C ILE A 400 21.67 11.86 10.67
N VAL A 401 22.97 12.08 10.84
CA VAL A 401 23.54 13.43 10.95
C VAL A 401 23.25 14.26 9.70
N ASP A 402 23.36 13.67 8.52
CA ASP A 402 23.05 14.36 7.28
C ASP A 402 21.55 14.69 7.16
N LEU A 403 20.66 13.82 7.65
CA LEU A 403 19.23 14.11 7.77
C LEU A 403 18.96 15.28 8.74
N PHE A 404 19.60 15.30 9.92
CA PHE A 404 19.48 16.43 10.85
C PHE A 404 19.88 17.75 10.20
N LYS A 405 21.05 17.80 9.56
CA LYS A 405 21.53 19.01 8.89
C LYS A 405 20.58 19.50 7.81
N LYS A 406 20.04 18.57 7.01
CA LYS A 406 19.08 18.90 5.96
C LYS A 406 17.80 19.48 6.55
N ILE A 407 17.15 18.77 7.46
CA ILE A 407 15.87 19.17 8.07
C ILE A 407 16.02 20.47 8.87
N TYR A 408 17.11 20.61 9.62
CA TYR A 408 17.39 21.82 10.39
C TYR A 408 17.72 23.01 9.49
N GLY A 409 18.47 22.79 8.41
CA GLY A 409 18.74 23.81 7.40
C GLY A 409 17.45 24.32 6.74
N ASP A 410 16.55 23.41 6.38
CA ASP A 410 15.21 23.74 5.87
C ASP A 410 14.41 24.55 6.90
N LEU A 411 14.40 24.11 8.16
CA LEU A 411 13.75 24.82 9.27
C LEU A 411 14.28 26.25 9.44
N LYS A 412 15.60 26.44 9.51
CA LYS A 412 16.23 27.77 9.65
C LYS A 412 15.93 28.69 8.48
N ASN A 413 15.96 28.14 7.26
CA ASN A 413 15.58 28.88 6.05
C ASN A 413 14.13 29.37 6.14
N THR A 414 13.21 28.51 6.58
CA THR A 414 11.80 28.87 6.79
C THR A 414 11.64 29.90 7.91
N MET A 415 12.31 29.73 9.05
CA MET A 415 12.31 30.71 10.14
C MET A 415 12.79 32.09 9.67
N SER A 416 13.82 32.16 8.82
CA SER A 416 14.34 33.43 8.29
C SER A 416 13.35 34.20 7.41
N LYS A 417 12.30 33.53 6.90
CA LYS A 417 11.28 34.11 6.03
C LYS A 417 10.02 34.55 6.79
N ILE A 418 9.91 34.23 8.08
CA ILE A 418 8.75 34.54 8.93
C ILE A 418 9.10 35.72 9.83
N SER A 419 8.13 36.59 10.11
CA SER A 419 8.36 37.74 10.98
C SER A 419 8.70 37.32 12.42
N SER A 420 9.55 38.11 13.08
CA SER A 420 9.99 37.86 14.47
C SER A 420 8.82 37.79 15.47
N ASP A 421 7.74 38.52 15.20
CA ASP A 421 6.57 38.62 16.08
C ASP A 421 5.72 37.33 16.06
N ILE A 422 5.70 36.61 14.92
CA ILE A 422 5.02 35.31 14.82
C ILE A 422 5.85 34.24 15.53
N LEU A 423 7.19 34.27 15.35
CA LEU A 423 8.10 33.34 16.00
C LEU A 423 8.09 33.45 17.54
N ALA A 424 7.96 34.65 18.07
CA ALA A 424 7.93 34.90 19.53
C ALA A 424 6.65 34.42 20.23
N ASN A 425 5.57 34.18 19.49
CA ASN A 425 4.25 33.79 20.03
C ASN A 425 3.90 32.31 19.79
N LEU A 426 4.81 31.52 19.20
CA LEU A 426 4.61 30.09 18.97
C LEU A 426 4.85 29.29 20.27
N ASP A 427 3.77 29.10 21.04
CA ASP A 427 3.74 28.19 22.18
C ASP A 427 3.11 26.84 21.74
N ILE A 428 3.96 25.84 21.46
CA ILE A 428 3.50 24.49 21.12
C ILE A 428 3.37 23.68 22.41
N LYS A 429 2.14 23.37 22.80
CA LYS A 429 1.82 22.42 23.87
C LYS A 429 1.40 21.10 23.23
N PHE A 430 2.01 20.00 23.66
CA PHE A 430 1.71 18.64 23.21
C PHE A 430 0.84 17.90 24.21
#